data_AF-A0A1C6PAA1-F1
#
_entry.id   AF-A0A1C6PAA1-F1
#
_cell.length_a   1.000
_cell.length_b   1.000
_cell.length_c   1.000
_cell.angle_alpha   90.00
_cell.angle_beta   90.00
_cell.angle_gamma   90.00
#
_symmetry.space_group_name_H-M   'P 1'
#
loop_
_entity.id
_entity.type
_entity.pdbx_description
1 polymer ?
#
loop_
_entity_poly.entity_id
_entity_poly.type
_entity_poly.pdbx_seq_one_letter_code
_entity_poly.pdbx_strand_id
1 'polypeptide(L)'
;MSATRRAAVLGSPIAHSLSPVLHRAAYAELGLEDWVYDRFEVDEAALSGFFETLGPEWAGLSLTMPLKRAVIPLLDEVSSTAEAVEAVNTVVLTADGRRLGDNTDIPGMVAALRERGVRQVERASVLGAGATASSALAALSRICTGEVTAYVRSEARAEEMRGWGERLGITVRTAAWEDAAAAFEAPLAIATTPAGTTDALAAAVPDRPGTLFDVLYEPWPTALATAWADRGGAVVGGLDLLVHQAVLQVEQMTGRSPAPLAAMRKAGEVALAAR
;
A
#
# COMPACT_ATOMS: atom_id res chain seq x y z
N MET A 1 30.45 -1.57 20.72
CA MET A 1 29.69 -0.79 19.73
C MET A 1 28.67 -1.74 19.14
N SER A 2 27.37 -1.44 19.22
CA SER A 2 26.34 -2.28 18.58
C SER A 2 26.59 -2.28 17.07
N ALA A 3 26.41 -3.43 16.41
CA ALA A 3 26.55 -3.51 14.96
C ALA A 3 25.35 -2.80 14.32
N THR A 4 25.62 -1.89 13.38
CA THR A 4 24.57 -1.13 12.67
C THR A 4 23.56 -2.09 12.03
N ARG A 5 22.27 -1.87 12.29
CA ARG A 5 21.17 -2.62 11.65
C ARG A 5 20.61 -1.83 10.47
N ARG A 6 20.33 -2.51 9.37
CA ARG A 6 19.90 -1.86 8.11
C ARG A 6 18.53 -2.35 7.67
N ALA A 7 17.70 -1.42 7.26
CA ALA A 7 16.53 -1.69 6.45
C ALA A 7 16.49 -0.71 5.27
N ALA A 8 15.68 -0.99 4.27
CA ALA A 8 15.53 -0.05 3.16
C ALA A 8 14.20 -0.21 2.43
N VAL A 9 13.85 0.79 1.64
CA VAL A 9 12.83 0.67 0.61
C VAL A 9 13.48 0.48 -0.77
N LEU A 10 12.97 -0.48 -1.54
CA LEU A 10 13.38 -0.72 -2.92
C LEU A 10 12.22 -0.44 -3.88
N GLY A 11 12.53 0.12 -5.04
CA GLY A 11 11.56 0.29 -6.14
C GLY A 11 12.12 1.15 -7.25
N SER A 12 11.29 1.37 -8.28
CA SER A 12 11.63 2.24 -9.40
C SER A 12 10.38 2.91 -10.01
N PRO A 13 10.28 4.25 -10.01
CA PRO A 13 11.17 5.23 -9.36
C PRO A 13 11.04 5.22 -7.83
N ILE A 14 12.12 5.52 -7.09
CA ILE A 14 12.10 5.55 -5.61
C ILE A 14 12.45 6.89 -4.96
N ALA A 15 12.95 7.86 -5.73
CA ALA A 15 13.48 9.12 -5.19
C ALA A 15 12.51 9.88 -4.27
N HIS A 16 11.21 9.75 -4.55
CA HIS A 16 10.12 10.41 -3.85
C HIS A 16 9.57 9.63 -2.64
N SER A 17 10.08 8.44 -2.34
CA SER A 17 9.57 7.66 -1.22
C SER A 17 9.73 8.39 0.11
N LEU A 18 8.63 8.47 0.87
CA LEU A 18 8.60 8.97 2.25
C LEU A 18 8.94 7.89 3.28
N SER A 19 9.08 6.61 2.90
CA SER A 19 9.40 5.53 3.85
C SER A 19 10.67 5.81 4.68
N PRO A 20 11.78 6.34 4.13
CA PRO A 20 12.93 6.71 4.94
C PRO A 20 12.62 7.77 6.00
N VAL A 21 11.73 8.74 5.72
CA VAL A 21 11.30 9.73 6.70
C VAL A 21 10.54 9.06 7.84
N LEU A 22 9.58 8.19 7.51
CA LEU A 22 8.74 7.52 8.49
C LEU A 22 9.55 6.57 9.39
N HIS A 23 10.39 5.72 8.78
CA HIS A 23 11.19 4.76 9.53
C HIS A 23 12.25 5.43 10.41
N ARG A 24 12.92 6.48 9.92
CA ARG A 24 13.90 7.22 10.74
C ARG A 24 13.23 7.97 11.90
N ALA A 25 12.03 8.51 11.70
CA ALA A 25 11.25 9.08 12.79
C ALA A 25 10.89 8.01 13.85
N ALA A 26 10.51 6.81 13.40
CA ALA A 26 10.26 5.69 14.30
C ALA A 26 11.52 5.27 15.08
N TYR A 27 12.66 5.16 14.40
CA TYR A 27 13.92 4.73 15.03
C TYR A 27 14.41 5.74 16.07
N ALA A 28 14.29 7.04 15.79
CA ALA A 28 14.63 8.09 16.75
C ALA A 28 13.77 8.00 18.02
N GLU A 29 12.44 7.84 17.86
CA GLU A 29 11.51 7.75 18.99
C GLU A 29 11.69 6.44 19.80
N LEU A 30 12.10 5.35 19.14
CA LEU A 30 12.37 4.05 19.77
C LEU A 30 13.79 3.94 20.38
N GLY A 31 14.63 4.97 20.27
CA GLY A 31 16.02 4.96 20.75
C GLY A 31 16.93 3.99 19.99
N LEU A 32 16.62 3.73 18.71
CA LEU A 32 17.34 2.82 17.82
C LEU A 32 18.44 3.58 17.05
N GLU A 33 19.41 4.15 17.78
CA GLU A 33 20.47 5.00 17.22
C GLU A 33 21.42 4.28 16.25
N ASP A 34 21.50 2.95 16.34
CA ASP A 34 22.30 2.08 15.46
C ASP A 34 21.52 1.57 14.24
N TRP A 35 20.29 2.04 14.01
CA TRP A 35 19.48 1.66 12.86
C TRP A 35 19.54 2.68 11.73
N VAL A 36 19.68 2.17 10.50
CA VAL A 36 19.64 2.96 9.28
C VAL A 36 18.50 2.46 8.39
N TYR A 37 17.72 3.39 7.86
CA TYR A 37 16.75 3.13 6.81
C TYR A 37 17.07 3.95 5.57
N ASP A 38 17.35 3.29 4.45
CA ASP A 38 17.70 3.94 3.18
C ASP A 38 16.69 3.63 2.07
N ARG A 39 16.93 4.20 0.89
CA ARG A 39 16.19 3.90 -0.33
C ARG A 39 17.16 3.53 -1.45
N PHE A 40 16.80 2.56 -2.26
CA PHE A 40 17.59 2.14 -3.41
C PHE A 40 16.72 2.03 -4.66
N GLU A 41 17.20 2.64 -5.74
CA GLU A 41 16.59 2.58 -7.05
C GLU A 41 16.89 1.19 -7.62
N VAL A 42 15.86 0.34 -7.68
CA VAL A 42 15.96 -1.08 -8.07
C VAL A 42 14.72 -1.45 -8.87
N ASP A 43 14.93 -1.93 -10.09
CA ASP A 43 13.88 -2.51 -10.93
C ASP A 43 13.84 -4.04 -10.79
N GLU A 44 12.93 -4.71 -11.51
CA GLU A 44 12.77 -6.16 -11.43
C GLU A 44 14.03 -6.92 -11.86
N ALA A 45 14.78 -6.38 -12.83
CA ALA A 45 15.99 -7.03 -13.35
C ALA A 45 17.15 -6.96 -12.36
N ALA A 46 17.29 -5.85 -11.64
CA ALA A 46 18.32 -5.65 -10.62
C ALA A 46 17.99 -6.32 -9.27
N LEU A 47 16.74 -6.74 -9.05
CA LEU A 47 16.26 -7.22 -7.75
C LEU A 47 17.05 -8.43 -7.22
N SER A 48 17.26 -9.45 -8.04
CA SER A 48 18.01 -10.65 -7.63
C SER A 48 19.44 -10.29 -7.22
N GLY A 49 20.11 -9.44 -8.01
CA GLY A 49 21.47 -8.98 -7.71
C GLY A 49 21.54 -8.18 -6.40
N PHE A 50 20.51 -7.39 -6.08
CA PHE A 50 20.44 -6.70 -4.79
C PHE A 50 20.38 -7.69 -3.62
N PHE A 51 19.58 -8.76 -3.74
CA PHE A 51 19.46 -9.80 -2.71
C PHE A 51 20.77 -10.56 -2.43
N GLU A 52 21.66 -10.66 -3.42
CA GLU A 52 23.00 -11.24 -3.25
C GLU A 52 23.94 -10.36 -2.42
N THR A 53 23.65 -9.06 -2.30
CA THR A 53 24.44 -8.12 -1.49
C THR A 53 24.03 -8.06 -0.02
N LEU A 54 22.94 -8.75 0.35
CA LEU A 54 22.40 -8.71 1.71
C LEU A 54 23.29 -9.48 2.67
N GLY A 55 23.95 -8.76 3.58
CA GLY A 55 24.69 -9.30 4.70
C GLY A 55 23.87 -9.43 5.99
N PRO A 56 24.49 -9.95 7.07
CA PRO A 56 23.82 -10.16 8.36
C PRO A 56 23.34 -8.88 9.05
N GLU A 57 23.80 -7.70 8.61
CA GLU A 57 23.36 -6.41 9.14
C GLU A 57 21.93 -6.03 8.71
N TRP A 58 21.42 -6.64 7.64
CA TRP A 58 20.10 -6.33 7.12
C TRP A 58 18.99 -6.98 7.96
N ALA A 59 17.95 -6.20 8.24
CA ALA A 59 16.76 -6.59 8.99
C ALA A 59 15.53 -6.76 8.12
N GLY A 60 15.45 -6.01 7.01
CA GLY A 60 14.34 -6.14 6.10
C GLY A 60 14.33 -5.12 4.98
N LEU A 61 13.41 -5.33 4.04
CA LEU A 61 13.20 -4.51 2.87
C LEU A 61 11.71 -4.21 2.73
N SER A 62 11.36 -2.93 2.59
CA SER A 62 10.05 -2.53 2.07
C SER A 62 10.12 -2.50 0.55
N LEU A 63 9.06 -2.91 -0.13
CA LEU A 63 9.02 -3.01 -1.58
C LEU A 63 7.85 -2.20 -2.13
N THR A 64 8.15 -1.36 -3.11
CA THR A 64 7.13 -0.67 -3.90
C THR A 64 7.21 -1.11 -5.36
N MET A 65 6.41 -0.49 -6.23
CA MET A 65 6.44 -0.74 -7.67
C MET A 65 7.89 -0.67 -8.20
N PRO A 66 8.31 -1.57 -9.11
CA PRO A 66 7.55 -2.72 -9.65
C PRO A 66 7.68 -4.02 -8.83
N LEU A 67 8.35 -4.00 -7.68
CA LEU A 67 8.97 -5.19 -7.07
C LEU A 67 8.03 -6.10 -6.28
N LYS A 68 6.79 -5.68 -6.01
CA LYS A 68 5.88 -6.40 -5.09
C LYS A 68 5.54 -7.83 -5.52
N ARG A 69 5.54 -8.10 -6.83
CA ARG A 69 5.38 -9.46 -7.38
C ARG A 69 6.74 -10.12 -7.63
N ALA A 70 7.68 -9.35 -8.19
CA ALA A 70 8.99 -9.84 -8.62
C ALA A 70 9.83 -10.42 -7.47
N VAL A 71 9.58 -10.02 -6.23
CA VAL A 71 10.30 -10.56 -5.07
C VAL A 71 9.90 -11.98 -4.70
N ILE A 72 8.66 -12.42 -5.01
CA ILE A 72 8.09 -13.67 -4.47
C ILE A 72 9.00 -14.89 -4.72
N PRO A 73 9.59 -15.08 -5.92
CA PRO A 73 10.50 -16.20 -6.18
C PRO A 73 11.83 -16.18 -5.39
N LEU A 74 12.16 -15.06 -4.73
CA LEU A 74 13.40 -14.85 -3.97
C LEU A 74 13.23 -15.12 -2.46
N LEU A 75 12.01 -15.44 -2.03
CA LEU A 75 11.62 -15.61 -0.63
C LEU A 75 11.56 -17.07 -0.23
N ASP A 76 11.86 -17.35 1.03
CA ASP A 76 11.79 -18.71 1.59
C ASP A 76 10.37 -19.04 2.06
N GLU A 77 9.63 -18.03 2.51
CA GLU A 77 8.26 -18.15 3.01
C GLU A 77 7.50 -16.86 2.72
N VAL A 78 6.21 -16.97 2.40
CA VAL A 78 5.31 -15.84 2.18
C VAL A 78 4.08 -16.02 3.06
N SER A 79 3.63 -14.95 3.72
CA SER A 79 2.43 -15.00 4.54
C SER A 79 1.21 -15.40 3.72
N SER A 80 0.29 -16.17 4.29
CA SER A 80 -0.92 -16.64 3.58
C SER A 80 -1.73 -15.51 2.96
N THR A 81 -1.76 -14.34 3.62
CA THR A 81 -2.43 -13.15 3.09
C THR A 81 -1.71 -12.53 1.89
N ALA A 82 -0.38 -12.53 1.88
CA ALA A 82 0.41 -12.03 0.76
C ALA A 82 0.39 -13.00 -0.43
N GLU A 83 0.40 -14.31 -0.18
CA GLU A 83 0.23 -15.36 -1.21
C GLU A 83 -1.12 -15.25 -1.91
N ALA A 84 -2.21 -15.05 -1.16
CA ALA A 84 -3.57 -14.97 -1.72
C ALA A 84 -3.73 -13.86 -2.77
N VAL A 85 -2.97 -12.76 -2.63
CA VAL A 85 -3.01 -11.58 -3.52
C VAL A 85 -1.78 -11.42 -4.41
N GLU A 86 -0.85 -12.39 -4.36
CA GLU A 86 0.41 -12.39 -5.10
C GLU A 86 1.16 -11.06 -5.00
N ALA A 87 1.22 -10.48 -3.81
CA ALA A 87 1.88 -9.20 -3.58
C ALA A 87 2.54 -9.16 -2.20
N VAL A 88 3.84 -8.87 -2.18
CA VAL A 88 4.66 -8.70 -0.98
C VAL A 88 5.22 -7.28 -0.99
N ASN A 89 4.91 -6.48 0.03
CA ASN A 89 5.48 -5.14 0.20
C ASN A 89 6.54 -5.10 1.32
N THR A 90 6.74 -6.20 2.05
CA THR A 90 7.60 -6.27 3.24
C THR A 90 8.37 -7.59 3.23
N VAL A 91 9.68 -7.51 3.37
CA VAL A 91 10.57 -8.67 3.55
C VAL A 91 11.28 -8.53 4.88
N VAL A 92 11.19 -9.54 5.73
CA VAL A 92 11.95 -9.64 6.97
C VAL A 92 13.09 -10.62 6.78
N LEU A 93 14.30 -10.19 7.13
CA LEU A 93 15.49 -11.04 7.14
C LEU A 93 15.73 -11.51 8.56
N THR A 94 15.57 -12.82 8.76
CA THR A 94 15.65 -13.43 10.08
C THR A 94 17.09 -13.70 10.48
N ALA A 95 17.34 -13.90 11.78
CA ALA A 95 18.66 -14.18 12.30
C ALA A 95 19.25 -15.53 11.79
N ASP A 96 18.40 -16.47 11.40
CA ASP A 96 18.76 -17.73 10.74
C ASP A 96 18.93 -17.61 9.21
N GLY A 97 18.83 -16.39 8.66
CA GLY A 97 19.13 -16.10 7.26
C GLY A 97 17.97 -16.30 6.28
N ARG A 98 16.76 -16.61 6.78
CA ARG A 98 15.56 -16.75 5.94
C ARG A 98 14.97 -15.39 5.57
N ARG A 99 14.27 -15.38 4.44
CA ARG A 99 13.60 -14.24 3.82
C ARG A 99 12.10 -14.46 3.88
N LEU A 100 11.44 -13.80 4.81
CA LEU A 100 10.00 -13.94 5.03
C LEU A 100 9.26 -12.77 4.38
N GLY A 101 8.32 -13.05 3.48
CA GLY A 101 7.49 -12.05 2.81
C GLY A 101 6.16 -11.81 3.49
N ASP A 102 5.75 -10.55 3.58
CA ASP A 102 4.44 -10.13 4.04
C ASP A 102 3.88 -8.93 3.25
N ASN A 103 2.59 -8.64 3.44
CA ASN A 103 1.90 -7.52 2.84
C ASN A 103 1.20 -6.67 3.90
N THR A 104 1.92 -5.66 4.38
CA THR A 104 1.45 -4.71 5.39
C THR A 104 0.49 -3.65 4.85
N ASP A 105 0.33 -3.53 3.51
CA ASP A 105 -0.69 -2.65 2.93
C ASP A 105 -2.10 -3.13 3.31
N ILE A 106 -2.35 -4.44 3.41
CA ILE A 106 -3.67 -5.00 3.71
C ILE A 106 -4.18 -4.53 5.09
N PRO A 107 -3.51 -4.85 6.21
CA PRO A 107 -3.89 -4.31 7.51
C PRO A 107 -3.77 -2.78 7.59
N GLY A 108 -2.81 -2.18 6.86
CA GLY A 108 -2.65 -0.73 6.83
C GLY A 108 -3.85 0.00 6.21
N MET A 109 -4.40 -0.53 5.12
CA MET A 109 -5.58 0.01 4.44
C MET A 109 -6.83 -0.11 5.32
N VAL A 110 -6.99 -1.24 6.01
CA VAL A 110 -8.08 -1.44 6.98
C VAL A 110 -7.97 -0.44 8.14
N ALA A 111 -6.76 -0.19 8.66
CA ALA A 111 -6.54 0.78 9.73
C ALA A 111 -6.86 2.22 9.28
N ALA A 112 -6.38 2.62 8.10
CA ALA A 112 -6.67 3.94 7.51
C ALA A 112 -8.17 4.18 7.30
N LEU A 113 -8.89 3.18 6.79
CA LEU A 113 -10.35 3.26 6.60
C LEU A 113 -11.09 3.38 7.95
N ARG A 114 -10.67 2.61 8.95
CA ARG A 114 -11.28 2.65 10.29
C ARG A 114 -11.10 4.00 10.98
N GLU A 115 -9.97 4.68 10.78
CA GLU A 115 -9.75 6.05 11.30
C GLU A 115 -10.75 7.06 10.72
N ARG A 116 -11.26 6.83 9.50
CA ARG A 116 -12.33 7.62 8.89
C ARG A 116 -13.73 7.08 9.17
N GLY A 117 -13.86 6.13 10.09
CA GLY A 117 -15.15 5.55 10.49
C GLY A 117 -15.67 4.44 9.58
N VAL A 118 -14.95 4.09 8.51
CA VAL A 118 -15.33 3.00 7.60
C VAL A 118 -14.93 1.67 8.22
N ARG A 119 -15.87 1.07 8.97
CA ARG A 119 -15.68 -0.25 9.61
C ARG A 119 -16.21 -1.41 8.77
N GLN A 120 -17.31 -1.15 8.06
CA GLN A 120 -17.98 -2.11 7.19
C GLN A 120 -18.71 -1.35 6.09
N VAL A 121 -18.78 -1.92 4.88
CA VAL A 121 -19.54 -1.38 3.73
C VAL A 121 -20.29 -2.51 3.02
N GLU A 122 -21.43 -2.21 2.43
CA GLU A 122 -22.24 -3.20 1.71
C GLU A 122 -21.71 -3.51 0.32
N ARG A 123 -21.03 -2.54 -0.33
CA ARG A 123 -20.42 -2.67 -1.66
C ARG A 123 -19.22 -1.73 -1.73
N ALA A 124 -18.26 -2.04 -2.59
CA ALA A 124 -17.12 -1.16 -2.84
C ALA A 124 -16.69 -1.20 -4.30
N SER A 125 -15.99 -0.16 -4.73
CA SER A 125 -15.39 -0.11 -6.07
C SER A 125 -13.87 0.01 -5.98
N VAL A 126 -13.16 -0.65 -6.88
CA VAL A 126 -11.71 -0.54 -7.03
C VAL A 126 -11.41 -0.04 -8.44
N LEU A 127 -10.70 1.09 -8.54
CA LEU A 127 -10.18 1.60 -9.79
C LEU A 127 -8.75 1.11 -9.94
N GLY A 128 -8.52 0.22 -10.92
CA GLY A 128 -7.23 -0.42 -11.19
C GLY A 128 -7.18 -1.91 -10.85
N ALA A 129 -6.08 -2.56 -11.27
CA ALA A 129 -5.86 -4.01 -11.14
C ALA A 129 -4.37 -4.35 -10.96
N GLY A 130 -3.61 -3.48 -10.30
CA GLY A 130 -2.20 -3.72 -9.97
C GLY A 130 -2.02 -4.43 -8.62
N ALA A 131 -0.78 -4.59 -8.17
CA ALA A 131 -0.47 -5.18 -6.86
C ALA A 131 -1.13 -4.42 -5.69
N THR A 132 -1.30 -3.10 -5.77
CA THR A 132 -2.04 -2.35 -4.75
C THR A 132 -3.55 -2.63 -4.82
N ALA A 133 -4.11 -2.92 -6.00
CA ALA A 133 -5.51 -3.32 -6.16
C ALA A 133 -5.77 -4.70 -5.55
N SER A 134 -4.83 -5.64 -5.67
CA SER A 134 -4.94 -6.95 -5.02
C SER A 134 -4.89 -6.82 -3.49
N SER A 135 -4.00 -5.97 -2.94
CA SER A 135 -4.03 -5.60 -1.52
C SER A 135 -5.37 -4.95 -1.11
N ALA A 136 -5.96 -4.12 -1.97
CA ALA A 136 -7.25 -3.50 -1.72
C ALA A 136 -8.39 -4.54 -1.66
N LEU A 137 -8.40 -5.54 -2.54
CA LEU A 137 -9.34 -6.65 -2.45
C LEU A 137 -9.20 -7.43 -1.14
N ALA A 138 -7.98 -7.71 -0.68
CA ALA A 138 -7.77 -8.38 0.60
C ALA A 138 -8.13 -7.53 1.81
N ALA A 139 -8.01 -6.19 1.72
CA ALA A 139 -8.54 -5.30 2.75
C ALA A 139 -10.08 -5.32 2.73
N LEU A 140 -10.68 -5.26 1.53
CA LEU A 140 -12.12 -5.32 1.33
C LEU A 140 -12.73 -6.64 1.76
N SER A 141 -12.04 -7.78 1.64
CA SER A 141 -12.55 -9.07 2.14
C SER A 141 -12.77 -9.10 3.65
N ARG A 142 -12.21 -8.14 4.38
CA ARG A 142 -12.38 -8.00 5.84
C ARG A 142 -13.49 -7.02 6.23
N ILE A 143 -13.94 -6.16 5.33
CA ILE A 143 -14.85 -5.04 5.66
C ILE A 143 -16.04 -4.89 4.70
N CYS A 144 -16.00 -5.47 3.50
CA CYS A 144 -17.08 -5.44 2.53
C CYS A 144 -17.94 -6.68 2.68
N THR A 145 -19.23 -6.51 2.93
CA THR A 145 -20.17 -7.64 3.10
C THR A 145 -20.90 -8.05 1.82
N GLY A 146 -20.72 -7.31 0.74
CA GLY A 146 -21.31 -7.62 -0.57
C GLY A 146 -20.29 -7.53 -1.69
N GLU A 147 -20.78 -7.21 -2.89
CA GLU A 147 -20.00 -7.23 -4.13
C GLU A 147 -18.95 -6.09 -4.17
N VAL A 148 -17.75 -6.44 -4.65
CA VAL A 148 -16.73 -5.47 -5.05
C VAL A 148 -16.71 -5.36 -6.57
N THR A 149 -16.80 -4.14 -7.11
CA THR A 149 -16.65 -3.90 -8.56
C THR A 149 -15.26 -3.36 -8.89
N ALA A 150 -14.51 -4.07 -9.74
CA ALA A 150 -13.21 -3.65 -10.23
C ALA A 150 -13.32 -3.06 -11.65
N TYR A 151 -12.87 -1.82 -11.82
CA TYR A 151 -12.83 -1.15 -13.12
C TYR A 151 -11.43 -1.26 -13.73
N VAL A 152 -11.34 -1.92 -14.88
CA VAL A 152 -10.07 -2.37 -15.47
C VAL A 152 -10.00 -2.11 -16.97
N ARG A 153 -8.78 -2.03 -17.51
CA ARG A 153 -8.54 -1.69 -18.93
C ARG A 153 -8.48 -2.88 -19.89
N SER A 154 -8.46 -4.10 -19.38
CA SER A 154 -8.36 -5.31 -20.22
C SER A 154 -8.99 -6.52 -19.54
N GLU A 155 -9.44 -7.49 -20.35
CA GLU A 155 -10.02 -8.72 -19.83
C GLU A 155 -9.01 -9.55 -19.02
N ALA A 156 -7.73 -9.56 -19.42
CA ALA A 156 -6.68 -10.24 -18.64
C ALA A 156 -6.59 -9.70 -17.19
N ARG A 157 -6.74 -8.37 -17.01
CA ARG A 157 -6.80 -7.77 -15.68
C ARG A 157 -8.11 -8.08 -14.96
N ALA A 158 -9.21 -8.22 -15.69
CA ALA A 158 -10.48 -8.66 -15.13
C ALA A 158 -10.37 -10.09 -14.58
N GLU A 159 -9.76 -11.00 -15.32
CA GLU A 159 -9.49 -12.37 -14.89
C GLU A 159 -8.59 -12.41 -13.65
N GLU A 160 -7.52 -11.61 -13.58
CA GLU A 160 -6.68 -11.48 -12.37
C GLU A 160 -7.53 -11.05 -11.15
N MET A 161 -8.35 -10.01 -11.29
CA MET A 161 -9.18 -9.49 -10.19
C MET A 161 -10.21 -10.52 -9.70
N ARG A 162 -10.85 -11.26 -10.62
CA ARG A 162 -11.78 -12.35 -10.27
C ARG A 162 -11.05 -13.49 -9.56
N GLY A 163 -9.87 -13.87 -10.05
CA GLY A 163 -9.04 -14.91 -9.44
C GLY A 163 -8.62 -14.59 -8.01
N TRP A 164 -8.21 -13.34 -7.71
CA TRP A 164 -7.98 -12.92 -6.33
C TRP A 164 -9.27 -12.92 -5.51
N GLY A 165 -10.39 -12.49 -6.09
CA GLY A 165 -11.70 -12.56 -5.44
C GLY A 165 -12.05 -13.97 -4.97
N GLU A 166 -11.88 -14.97 -5.84
CA GLU A 166 -12.12 -16.39 -5.53
C GLU A 166 -11.23 -16.87 -4.38
N ARG A 167 -9.92 -16.58 -4.42
CA ARG A 167 -8.96 -16.96 -3.35
C ARG A 167 -9.30 -16.30 -2.01
N LEU A 168 -9.80 -15.07 -2.05
CA LEU A 168 -10.19 -14.30 -0.88
C LEU A 168 -11.61 -14.60 -0.39
N GLY A 169 -12.39 -15.39 -1.15
CA GLY A 169 -13.77 -15.72 -0.81
C GLY A 169 -14.74 -14.54 -0.94
N ILE A 170 -14.47 -13.58 -1.83
CA ILE A 170 -15.35 -12.44 -2.10
C ILE A 170 -15.85 -12.40 -3.54
N THR A 171 -17.06 -11.90 -3.73
CA THR A 171 -17.62 -11.69 -5.07
C THR A 171 -17.00 -10.44 -5.70
N VAL A 172 -16.22 -10.64 -6.76
CA VAL A 172 -15.66 -9.56 -7.57
C VAL A 172 -16.34 -9.52 -8.93
N ARG A 173 -17.08 -8.43 -9.18
CA ARG A 173 -17.55 -8.07 -10.50
C ARG A 173 -16.48 -7.22 -11.18
N THR A 174 -16.35 -7.33 -12.50
CA THR A 174 -15.48 -6.45 -13.28
C THR A 174 -16.29 -5.61 -14.26
N ALA A 175 -15.80 -4.41 -14.54
CA ALA A 175 -16.36 -3.48 -15.51
C ALA A 175 -15.23 -2.83 -16.32
N ALA A 176 -15.58 -2.33 -17.50
CA ALA A 176 -14.66 -1.65 -18.38
C ALA A 176 -14.25 -0.29 -17.79
N TRP A 177 -13.02 0.16 -18.05
CA TRP A 177 -12.51 1.43 -17.52
C TRP A 177 -13.29 2.64 -18.04
N GLU A 178 -13.89 2.53 -19.21
CA GLU A 178 -14.74 3.54 -19.82
C GLU A 178 -15.97 3.86 -18.95
N ASP A 179 -16.43 2.88 -18.15
CA ASP A 179 -17.55 3.01 -17.23
C ASP A 179 -17.12 3.37 -15.80
N ALA A 180 -15.84 3.72 -15.58
CA ALA A 180 -15.25 3.93 -14.25
C ALA A 180 -15.94 5.01 -13.40
N ALA A 181 -16.68 5.94 -14.00
CA ALA A 181 -17.47 6.93 -13.27
C ALA A 181 -18.54 6.26 -12.36
N ALA A 182 -19.06 5.10 -12.76
CA ALA A 182 -20.03 4.35 -11.95
C ALA A 182 -19.42 3.85 -10.61
N ALA A 183 -18.09 3.82 -10.49
CA ALA A 183 -17.41 3.47 -9.25
C ALA A 183 -17.82 4.37 -8.08
N PHE A 184 -18.23 5.61 -8.39
CA PHE A 184 -18.52 6.65 -7.40
C PHE A 184 -19.92 6.54 -6.78
N GLU A 185 -20.76 5.64 -7.30
CA GLU A 185 -22.05 5.28 -6.71
C GLU A 185 -21.90 4.36 -5.49
N ALA A 186 -20.75 3.70 -5.34
CA ALA A 186 -20.47 2.86 -4.19
C ALA A 186 -20.20 3.72 -2.94
N PRO A 187 -20.55 3.24 -1.73
CA PRO A 187 -20.26 3.94 -0.49
C PRO A 187 -18.74 4.07 -0.22
N LEU A 188 -17.93 3.23 -0.86
CA LEU A 188 -16.47 3.26 -0.83
C LEU A 188 -15.90 3.04 -2.23
N ALA A 189 -15.11 3.99 -2.72
CA ALA A 189 -14.30 3.86 -3.93
C ALA A 189 -12.81 3.89 -3.55
N ILE A 190 -12.02 2.92 -4.02
CA ILE A 190 -10.58 2.83 -3.79
C ILE A 190 -9.86 3.04 -5.13
N ALA A 191 -9.14 4.16 -5.25
CA ALA A 191 -8.31 4.46 -6.42
C ALA A 191 -6.89 3.95 -6.19
N THR A 192 -6.46 3.00 -7.03
CA THR A 192 -5.14 2.36 -6.96
C THR A 192 -4.24 2.65 -8.16
N THR A 193 -4.69 3.57 -9.02
CA THR A 193 -4.05 3.85 -10.30
C THR A 193 -2.90 4.86 -10.19
N PRO A 194 -1.96 4.86 -11.16
CA PRO A 194 -0.94 5.91 -11.23
C PRO A 194 -1.52 7.31 -11.33
N ALA A 195 -0.73 8.31 -10.90
CA ALA A 195 -1.08 9.72 -10.99
C ALA A 195 -1.54 10.11 -12.41
N GLY A 196 -2.55 10.98 -12.48
CA GLY A 196 -3.15 11.43 -13.74
C GLY A 196 -4.21 10.49 -14.34
N THR A 197 -4.28 9.23 -13.89
CA THR A 197 -5.19 8.24 -14.48
C THR A 197 -6.67 8.54 -14.23
N THR A 198 -7.01 9.08 -13.06
CA THR A 198 -8.38 9.36 -12.63
C THR A 198 -8.79 10.82 -12.81
N ASP A 199 -7.91 11.67 -13.34
CA ASP A 199 -8.16 13.12 -13.46
C ASP A 199 -9.41 13.42 -14.30
N ALA A 200 -9.60 12.69 -15.41
CA ALA A 200 -10.77 12.82 -16.27
C ALA A 200 -12.08 12.42 -15.56
N LEU A 201 -12.01 11.60 -14.51
CA LEU A 201 -13.17 11.18 -13.74
C LEU A 201 -13.57 12.21 -12.67
N ALA A 202 -12.72 13.19 -12.34
CA ALA A 202 -13.02 14.19 -11.31
C ALA A 202 -14.33 14.98 -11.59
N ALA A 203 -14.65 15.19 -12.88
CA ALA A 203 -15.89 15.84 -13.30
C ALA A 203 -17.15 15.00 -13.00
N ALA A 204 -17.02 13.67 -12.90
CA ALA A 204 -18.11 12.73 -12.73
C ALA A 204 -18.42 12.40 -11.26
N VAL A 205 -17.66 12.95 -10.29
CA VAL A 205 -17.95 12.75 -8.86
C VAL A 205 -19.36 13.28 -8.56
N PRO A 206 -20.25 12.48 -7.96
CA PRO A 206 -21.64 12.87 -7.70
C PRO A 206 -21.74 13.84 -6.53
N ASP A 207 -22.87 14.50 -6.38
CA ASP A 207 -23.17 15.29 -5.19
C ASP A 207 -23.24 14.36 -3.96
N ARG A 208 -22.56 14.76 -2.87
CA ARG A 208 -22.50 14.00 -1.61
C ARG A 208 -22.00 12.56 -1.82
N PRO A 209 -20.80 12.38 -2.40
CA PRO A 209 -20.26 11.05 -2.63
C PRO A 209 -19.94 10.36 -1.30
N GLY A 210 -19.73 9.05 -1.35
CA GLY A 210 -19.28 8.27 -0.19
C GLY A 210 -17.83 8.56 0.20
N THR A 211 -17.10 7.52 0.61
CA THR A 211 -15.67 7.63 0.92
C THR A 211 -14.82 7.32 -0.31
N LEU A 212 -13.85 8.19 -0.59
CA LEU A 212 -12.74 7.88 -1.48
C LEU A 212 -11.52 7.46 -0.67
N PHE A 213 -10.90 6.36 -1.05
CA PHE A 213 -9.52 6.06 -0.69
C PHE A 213 -8.65 6.20 -1.94
N ASP A 214 -7.88 7.29 -2.03
CA ASP A 214 -6.87 7.44 -3.07
C ASP A 214 -5.51 7.04 -2.50
N VAL A 215 -4.89 5.99 -3.04
CA VAL A 215 -3.61 5.47 -2.53
C VAL A 215 -2.42 6.37 -2.86
N LEU A 216 -2.61 7.39 -3.70
CA LEU A 216 -1.60 8.37 -4.00
C LEU A 216 -1.41 9.34 -2.83
N TYR A 217 -0.15 9.64 -2.53
CA TYR A 217 0.23 10.71 -1.60
C TYR A 217 1.07 11.80 -2.26
N GLU A 218 1.48 11.60 -3.53
CA GLU A 218 2.20 12.57 -4.33
C GLU A 218 1.91 12.31 -5.81
N PRO A 219 1.47 13.31 -6.57
CA PRO A 219 1.04 14.64 -6.12
C PRO A 219 -0.19 14.58 -5.19
N TRP A 220 -0.33 15.55 -4.27
CA TRP A 220 -1.47 15.63 -3.35
C TRP A 220 -1.92 17.08 -3.09
N PRO A 221 -3.24 17.37 -3.05
CA PRO A 221 -4.34 16.45 -3.35
C PRO A 221 -4.40 16.09 -4.84
N THR A 222 -4.92 14.90 -5.17
CA THR A 222 -5.22 14.55 -6.57
C THR A 222 -6.44 15.31 -7.07
N ALA A 223 -6.63 15.38 -8.40
CA ALA A 223 -7.83 16.00 -8.97
C ALA A 223 -9.12 15.29 -8.49
N LEU A 224 -9.07 13.95 -8.40
CA LEU A 224 -10.18 13.15 -7.88
C LEU A 224 -10.45 13.45 -6.39
N ALA A 225 -9.42 13.47 -5.55
CA ALA A 225 -9.56 13.78 -4.12
C ALA A 225 -10.10 15.19 -3.87
N THR A 226 -9.64 16.17 -4.65
CA THR A 226 -10.15 17.56 -4.59
C THR A 226 -11.64 17.60 -4.92
N ALA A 227 -12.03 17.02 -6.06
CA ALA A 227 -13.43 16.98 -6.49
C ALA A 227 -14.34 16.21 -5.52
N TRP A 228 -13.80 15.22 -4.80
CA TRP A 228 -14.50 14.47 -3.76
C TRP A 228 -14.76 15.30 -2.51
N ALA A 229 -13.73 15.99 -2.02
CA ALA A 229 -13.82 16.86 -0.85
C ALA A 229 -14.74 18.06 -1.11
N ASP A 230 -14.65 18.68 -2.29
CA ASP A 230 -15.49 19.83 -2.68
C ASP A 230 -16.99 19.49 -2.69
N ARG A 231 -17.34 18.20 -2.89
CA ARG A 231 -18.72 17.70 -2.85
C ARG A 231 -19.11 17.11 -1.48
N GLY A 232 -18.27 17.30 -0.47
CA GLY A 232 -18.53 16.91 0.92
C GLY A 232 -18.30 15.42 1.22
N GLY A 233 -17.61 14.69 0.33
CA GLY A 233 -17.25 13.30 0.57
C GLY A 233 -16.06 13.15 1.51
N ALA A 234 -15.96 11.99 2.16
CA ALA A 234 -14.79 11.65 2.97
C ALA A 234 -13.62 11.22 2.08
N VAL A 235 -12.40 11.66 2.42
CA VAL A 235 -11.17 11.29 1.70
C VAL A 235 -10.17 10.65 2.66
N VAL A 236 -9.68 9.47 2.28
CA VAL A 236 -8.52 8.79 2.86
C VAL A 236 -7.40 8.90 1.84
N GLY A 237 -6.25 9.43 2.24
CA GLY A 237 -5.12 9.67 1.34
C GLY A 237 -4.06 8.58 1.39
N GLY A 238 -3.16 8.59 0.41
CA GLY A 238 -2.05 7.62 0.35
C GLY A 238 -1.10 7.72 1.53
N LEU A 239 -1.00 8.89 2.18
CA LEU A 239 -0.18 9.05 3.38
C LEU A 239 -0.75 8.26 4.55
N ASP A 240 -2.08 8.17 4.67
CA ASP A 240 -2.73 7.36 5.70
C ASP A 240 -2.36 5.89 5.52
N LEU A 241 -2.44 5.37 4.28
CA LEU A 241 -1.97 4.01 3.97
C LEU A 241 -0.49 3.85 4.30
N LEU A 242 0.35 4.77 3.81
CA LEU A 242 1.81 4.68 3.93
C LEU A 242 2.27 4.65 5.39
N VAL A 243 1.64 5.44 6.26
CA VAL A 243 1.97 5.48 7.68
C VAL A 243 1.57 4.16 8.36
N HIS A 244 0.35 3.67 8.15
CA HIS A 244 -0.10 2.43 8.81
C HIS A 244 0.66 1.20 8.35
N GLN A 245 0.99 1.08 7.06
CA GLN A 245 1.82 -0.03 6.59
C GLN A 245 3.26 0.06 7.13
N ALA A 246 3.82 1.28 7.24
CA ALA A 246 5.18 1.49 7.73
C ALA A 246 5.31 1.16 9.23
N VAL A 247 4.27 1.45 10.03
CA VAL A 247 4.21 1.04 11.45
C VAL A 247 4.44 -0.46 11.57
N LEU A 248 3.70 -1.26 10.79
CA LEU A 248 3.83 -2.72 10.82
C LEU A 248 5.20 -3.19 10.31
N GLN A 249 5.75 -2.53 9.29
CA GLN A 249 7.11 -2.81 8.82
C GLN A 249 8.16 -2.54 9.90
N VAL A 250 8.06 -1.42 10.62
CA VAL A 250 8.95 -1.11 11.75
C VAL A 250 8.85 -2.21 12.81
N GLU A 251 7.64 -2.62 13.19
CA GLU A 251 7.43 -3.67 14.18
C GLU A 251 8.03 -5.00 13.75
N GLN A 252 7.76 -5.43 12.52
CA GLN A 252 8.27 -6.69 11.96
C GLN A 252 9.80 -6.70 11.83
N MET A 253 10.40 -5.61 11.35
CA MET A 253 11.85 -5.54 11.12
C MET A 253 12.64 -5.37 12.43
N THR A 254 12.14 -4.57 13.38
CA THR A 254 12.86 -4.21 14.61
C THR A 254 12.51 -5.10 15.81
N GLY A 255 11.37 -5.80 15.76
CA GLY A 255 10.80 -6.50 16.91
C GLY A 255 10.32 -5.56 18.03
N ARG A 256 10.19 -4.25 17.77
CA ARG A 256 9.68 -3.25 18.73
C ARG A 256 8.22 -2.93 18.42
N SER A 257 7.34 -3.15 19.39
CA SER A 257 5.92 -2.80 19.29
C SER A 257 5.43 -2.19 20.63
N PRO A 258 4.54 -1.19 20.61
CA PRO A 258 4.00 -0.54 19.41
C PRO A 258 5.02 0.38 18.73
N ALA A 259 5.03 0.41 17.40
CA ALA A 259 5.76 1.46 16.66
C ALA A 259 5.03 2.83 16.81
N PRO A 260 5.77 3.95 16.81
CA PRO A 260 5.25 5.25 17.23
C PRO A 260 4.46 5.96 16.11
N LEU A 261 3.22 5.49 15.88
CA LEU A 261 2.32 5.97 14.82
C LEU A 261 2.24 7.51 14.73
N ALA A 262 2.07 8.20 15.87
CA ALA A 262 1.91 9.65 15.89
C ALA A 262 3.18 10.39 15.42
N ALA A 263 4.36 9.93 15.82
CA ALA A 263 5.63 10.51 15.41
C ALA A 263 5.89 10.28 13.91
N MET A 264 5.62 9.07 13.43
CA MET A 264 5.74 8.71 12.01
C MET A 264 4.79 9.56 11.16
N ARG A 265 3.51 9.66 11.54
CA ARG A 265 2.51 10.48 10.84
C ARG A 265 2.95 11.94 10.73
N LYS A 266 3.34 12.55 11.86
CA LYS A 266 3.81 13.94 11.90
C LYS A 266 5.01 14.15 10.97
N ALA A 267 5.97 13.24 10.97
CA ALA A 267 7.14 13.34 10.10
C ALA A 267 6.77 13.25 8.61
N GLY A 268 5.84 12.35 8.26
CA GLY A 268 5.30 12.22 6.90
C GLY A 268 4.56 13.47 6.43
N GLU A 269 3.70 14.03 7.28
CA GLU A 269 2.96 15.27 6.98
C GLU A 269 3.90 16.46 6.75
N VAL A 270 4.90 16.65 7.62
CA VAL A 270 5.91 17.71 7.48
C VAL A 270 6.70 17.53 6.18
N ALA A 271 7.13 16.32 5.86
CA ALA A 271 7.90 16.07 4.64
C ALA A 271 7.07 16.21 3.37
N LEU A 272 5.78 15.87 3.40
CA LEU A 272 4.88 16.05 2.27
C LEU A 272 4.55 17.53 2.04
N ALA A 273 4.35 18.31 3.09
CA ALA A 273 4.09 19.75 3.00
C ALA A 273 5.29 20.58 2.53
N ALA A 274 6.50 20.03 2.59
CA ALA A 274 7.73 20.69 2.15
C ALA A 274 8.04 20.51 0.65
N ARG A 275 7.16 19.84 -0.11
CA ARG A 275 7.33 19.54 -1.54
C ARG A 275 6.64 20.54 -2.44
#